data_AF-A0AAU3LQB6-F1
#
_entry.id   AF-A0AAU3LQB6-F1
#
_cell.length_a   1.000
_cell.length_b   1.000
_cell.length_c   1.000
_cell.angle_alpha   90.00
_cell.angle_beta   90.00
_cell.angle_gamma   90.00
#
_symmetry.space_group_name_H-M   'P 1'
#
loop_
_entity.id
_entity.type
_entity.pdbx_description
1 polymer ?
#
loop_
_entity_poly.entity_id
_entity_poly.type
_entity_poly.pdbx_seq_one_letter_code
_entity_poly.pdbx_strand_id
1 'polypeptide(L)'
;MNWAELRDLVDALPEDSVTKAALAGDVHGRRWTQDTYIQASTYNATLLMIRILWAAHLKGQPPDMQVVEQPKREDDVRAEEEAAALTARNEQLLNTYSPRTEPADQGDIDYWQTKIRELETQQ
;
A
#
# COMPACT_ATOMS: atom_id res chain seq x y z
N MET A 1 32.52 -6.88 34.01
CA MET A 1 31.80 -6.11 32.99
C MET A 1 30.74 -5.29 33.69
N ASN A 2 30.94 -3.98 33.74
CA ASN A 2 30.06 -3.02 34.42
C ASN A 2 29.08 -2.39 33.42
N TRP A 3 27.97 -1.85 33.91
CA TRP A 3 26.94 -1.17 33.12
C TRP A 3 27.50 0.01 32.30
N ALA A 4 28.49 0.72 32.84
CA ALA A 4 29.18 1.80 32.13
C ALA A 4 29.94 1.30 30.89
N GLU A 5 30.66 0.19 31.01
CA GLU A 5 31.42 -0.42 29.91
C GLU A 5 30.49 -0.95 28.80
N LEU A 6 29.30 -1.42 29.18
CA LEU A 6 28.27 -1.85 28.24
C LEU A 6 27.67 -0.67 27.47
N ARG A 7 27.40 0.47 28.13
CA ARG A 7 26.95 1.69 27.44
C ARG A 7 28.00 2.17 26.45
N ASP A 8 29.25 2.29 26.88
CA ASP A 8 30.33 2.78 26.01
C ASP A 8 30.54 1.87 24.81
N LEU A 9 30.37 0.56 24.98
CA LEU A 9 30.41 -0.41 23.88
C LEU A 9 29.27 -0.19 22.88
N VAL A 10 28.04 0.06 23.35
CA VAL A 10 26.88 0.35 22.47
C VAL A 10 27.08 1.68 21.75
N ASP A 11 27.60 2.71 22.41
CA ASP A 11 27.86 4.01 21.80
C ASP A 11 28.95 3.92 20.73
N ALA A 12 29.96 3.08 20.93
CA ALA A 12 31.04 2.83 19.98
C ALA A 12 30.60 2.01 18.74
N LEU A 13 29.40 1.41 18.73
CA LEU A 13 28.92 0.66 17.57
C LEU A 13 28.68 1.59 16.36
N PRO A 14 28.89 1.10 15.12
CA PRO A 14 28.50 1.81 13.91
C PRO A 14 27.01 2.20 13.89
N GLU A 15 26.66 3.31 13.23
CA GLU A 15 25.26 3.79 13.16
C GLU A 15 24.31 2.82 12.45
N ASP A 16 24.84 2.03 11.50
CA ASP A 16 24.14 0.99 10.76
C ASP A 16 24.11 -0.36 11.50
N SER A 17 24.65 -0.42 12.73
CA SER A 17 24.63 -1.65 13.53
C SER A 17 23.21 -2.05 13.93
N VAL A 18 22.98 -3.37 13.95
CA VAL A 18 21.70 -3.99 14.31
C VAL A 18 21.23 -3.54 15.70
N THR A 19 22.16 -3.37 16.64
CA THR A 19 21.86 -2.96 18.01
C THR A 19 21.37 -1.51 18.09
N LYS A 20 21.98 -0.59 17.32
CA LYS A 20 21.53 0.81 17.26
C LYS A 20 20.23 0.95 16.48
N ALA A 21 20.03 0.15 15.43
CA ALA A 21 18.78 0.10 14.68
C ALA A 21 17.61 -0.42 15.55
N ALA A 22 17.83 -1.50 16.31
CA ALA A 22 16.84 -2.03 17.23
C ALA A 22 16.48 -1.03 18.35
N LEU A 23 17.47 -0.32 18.89
CA LEU A 23 17.24 0.73 19.90
C LEU A 23 16.43 1.91 19.35
N ALA A 24 16.49 2.16 18.04
CA ALA A 24 15.73 3.21 17.36
C ALA A 24 14.34 2.77 16.89
N GLY A 25 13.94 1.51 17.08
CA GLY A 25 12.63 1.00 16.65
C GLY A 25 12.54 0.58 15.18
N ASP A 26 13.68 0.30 14.53
CA ASP A 26 13.70 -0.21 13.16
C ASP A 26 13.34 -1.71 13.14
N VAL A 27 12.30 -2.08 12.37
CA VAL A 27 11.67 -3.43 12.40
C VAL A 27 12.60 -4.53 11.90
N HIS A 28 13.55 -4.20 11.02
CA HIS A 28 14.48 -5.17 10.41
C HIS A 28 15.93 -5.01 10.89
N GLY A 29 16.17 -4.19 11.92
CA GLY A 29 17.51 -3.99 12.49
C GLY A 29 18.52 -3.46 11.47
N ARG A 30 18.07 -2.77 10.42
CA ARG A 30 18.93 -2.10 9.44
C ARG A 30 18.53 -0.66 9.31
N ARG A 31 19.46 0.23 9.64
CA ARG A 31 19.30 1.66 9.47
C ARG A 31 20.04 2.10 8.21
N TRP A 32 19.39 2.91 7.38
CA TRP A 32 20.09 3.56 6.28
C TRP A 32 20.94 4.70 6.83
N THR A 33 22.19 4.76 6.37
CA THR A 33 23.00 5.96 6.52
C THR A 33 22.50 7.03 5.55
N GLN A 34 22.91 8.28 5.77
CA GLN A 34 22.55 9.39 4.88
C GLN A 34 22.97 9.12 3.43
N ASP A 35 24.14 8.51 3.21
CA ASP A 35 24.62 8.18 1.86
C ASP A 35 23.75 7.11 1.20
N THR A 36 23.39 6.05 1.93
CA THR A 36 22.46 5.00 1.46
C THR A 36 21.11 5.60 1.06
N TYR A 37 20.59 6.53 1.86
CA TYR A 37 19.34 7.22 1.56
C TYR A 37 19.43 8.05 0.27
N ILE A 38 20.50 8.82 0.09
CA ILE A 38 20.71 9.63 -1.12
C ILE A 38 20.78 8.74 -2.36
N GLN A 39 21.53 7.64 -2.30
CA GLN A 39 21.66 6.71 -3.42
C GLN A 39 20.33 6.06 -3.78
N ALA A 40 19.60 5.54 -2.79
CA ALA A 40 18.29 4.93 -3.01
C ALA A 40 17.26 5.92 -3.54
N SER A 41 17.22 7.15 -3.02
CA SER A 41 16.33 8.20 -3.51
C SER A 41 16.63 8.60 -4.96
N THR A 42 17.91 8.68 -5.32
CA THR A 42 18.37 8.99 -6.68
C THR A 42 17.98 7.89 -7.66
N TYR A 43 18.17 6.63 -7.26
CA TYR A 43 17.72 5.48 -8.03
C TYR A 43 16.19 5.49 -8.24
N ASN A 44 15.41 5.71 -7.19
CA ASN A 44 13.95 5.76 -7.29
C ASN A 44 13.47 6.92 -8.18
N ALA A 45 14.12 8.09 -8.09
CA ALA A 45 13.81 9.24 -8.94
C ALA A 45 14.08 8.96 -10.42
N THR A 46 15.23 8.35 -10.74
CA THR A 46 15.55 7.96 -12.12
C THR A 46 14.60 6.89 -12.65
N LEU A 47 14.24 5.92 -11.82
CA LEU A 47 13.24 4.90 -12.15
C LEU A 47 11.87 5.50 -12.47
N LEU A 48 11.43 6.51 -11.70
CA LEU A 48 10.21 7.25 -11.98
C LEU A 48 10.28 7.99 -13.33
N MET A 49 11.40 8.68 -13.62
CA MET A 49 11.58 9.35 -14.91
C MET A 49 11.50 8.37 -16.08
N ILE A 50 12.13 7.19 -15.95
CA ILE A 50 12.06 6.14 -16.99
C ILE A 50 10.62 5.68 -17.19
N ARG A 51 9.87 5.43 -16.11
CA ARG A 51 8.45 5.03 -16.21
C ARG A 51 7.59 6.09 -16.90
N ILE A 52 7.80 7.37 -16.57
CA ILE A 52 7.09 8.50 -17.20
C ILE A 52 7.43 8.57 -18.69
N LEU A 53 8.70 8.51 -19.06
CA LEU A 53 9.13 8.54 -20.45
C LEU A 53 8.58 7.35 -21.24
N TRP A 54 8.52 6.18 -20.61
CA TRP A 54 7.94 4.99 -21.22
C TRP A 54 6.44 5.16 -21.49
N ALA A 55 5.68 5.63 -20.49
CA ALA A 55 4.25 5.88 -20.64
C ALA A 55 3.95 6.95 -21.70
N ALA A 56 4.82 7.96 -21.84
CA ALA A 56 4.64 9.05 -22.79
C ALA A 56 5.05 8.70 -24.24
N HIS A 57 6.10 7.90 -24.42
CA HIS A 57 6.77 7.80 -25.72
C HIS A 57 7.01 6.37 -26.25
N LEU A 58 6.83 5.33 -25.43
CA LEU A 58 7.19 3.96 -25.81
C LEU A 58 5.95 3.06 -25.90
N LYS A 59 5.93 2.17 -26.91
CA LYS A 59 4.91 1.13 -27.04
C LYS A 59 5.41 -0.16 -26.39
N GLY A 60 4.55 -0.80 -25.61
CA GLY A 60 4.86 -2.05 -24.91
C GLY A 60 4.86 -1.89 -23.40
N GLN A 61 5.10 -2.99 -22.69
CA GLN A 61 5.05 -3.01 -21.23
C GLN A 61 6.32 -2.37 -20.64
N PRO A 62 6.20 -1.47 -19.66
CA PRO A 62 7.36 -0.84 -19.04
C PRO A 62 8.24 -1.89 -18.35
N PRO A 63 9.55 -1.63 -18.26
CA PRO A 63 10.47 -2.52 -17.56
C PRO A 63 10.06 -2.67 -16.10
N ASP A 64 9.99 -3.92 -15.65
CA ASP A 64 9.71 -4.25 -14.24
C ASP A 64 10.97 -4.00 -13.41
N MET A 65 11.08 -2.77 -12.91
CA MET A 65 12.12 -2.38 -11.98
C MET A 65 11.49 -2.07 -10.64
N GLN A 66 11.95 -2.76 -9.60
CA GLN A 66 11.47 -2.59 -8.24
C GLN A 66 12.01 -1.30 -7.63
N VAL A 67 11.17 -0.64 -6.83
CA VAL A 67 11.54 0.55 -6.08
C VAL A 67 12.37 0.09 -4.87
N VAL A 68 13.40 0.85 -4.52
CA VAL A 68 14.15 0.59 -3.28
C VAL A 68 13.37 1.20 -2.13
N GLU A 69 12.81 0.36 -1.28
CA GLU A 69 12.03 0.77 -0.12
C GLU A 69 12.92 1.06 1.09
N GLN A 70 12.54 2.08 1.86
CA GLN A 70 13.23 2.43 3.10
C GLN A 70 12.94 1.37 4.18
N PRO A 71 13.87 1.12 5.12
CA PRO A 71 13.60 0.25 6.25
C PRO A 71 12.44 0.81 7.06
N LYS A 72 11.44 -0.01 7.32
CA LYS A 72 10.25 0.39 8.07
C LYS A 72 10.56 0.49 9.56
N ARG A 73 9.96 1.48 10.22
CA ARG A 73 9.86 1.57 11.68
C ARG A 73 8.56 0.96 12.18
N GLU A 74 8.51 0.66 13.46
CA GLU A 74 7.27 0.17 14.09
C GLU A 74 6.11 1.16 13.92
N ASP A 75 6.39 2.46 14.00
CA ASP A 75 5.38 3.50 13.78
C ASP A 75 4.84 3.51 12.34
N ASP A 76 5.70 3.25 11.35
CA ASP A 76 5.30 3.19 9.94
C ASP A 76 4.38 1.97 9.69
N VAL A 77 4.71 0.82 10.30
CA VAL A 77 3.88 -0.39 10.21
C VAL A 77 2.50 -0.15 10.83
N ARG A 78 2.44 0.50 12.00
CA ARG A 78 1.17 0.85 12.63
C ARG A 78 0.33 1.80 11.78
N ALA A 79 0.96 2.81 11.18
CA ALA A 79 0.27 3.73 10.28
C ALA A 79 -0.28 3.03 9.02
N GLU A 80 0.45 2.08 8.46
CA GLU A 80 -0.01 1.25 7.33
C GLU A 80 -1.20 0.36 7.72
N GLU A 81 -1.17 -0.25 8.90
CA GLU A 81 -2.29 -1.06 9.42
C GLU A 81 -3.55 -0.20 9.62
N GLU A 82 -3.41 1.01 10.18
CA GLU A 82 -4.51 1.96 10.33
C GLU A 82 -5.07 2.40 8.98
N ALA A 83 -4.20 2.70 8.01
CA ALA A 83 -4.61 3.05 6.65
C ALA A 83 -5.36 1.90 5.97
N ALA A 84 -4.88 0.67 6.11
CA ALA A 84 -5.54 -0.53 5.57
C ALA A 84 -6.90 -0.80 6.25
N ALA A 85 -7.00 -0.56 7.56
CA ALA A 85 -8.27 -0.66 8.27
C ALA A 85 -9.27 0.40 7.80
N LEU A 86 -8.80 1.63 7.53
CA LEU A 86 -9.62 2.71 6.99
C LEU A 86 -10.13 2.41 5.58
N THR A 87 -9.27 1.89 4.69
CA THR A 87 -9.70 1.50 3.33
C THR A 87 -10.72 0.38 3.37
N ALA A 88 -10.49 -0.67 4.16
CA ALA A 88 -11.44 -1.77 4.32
C ALA A 88 -12.79 -1.30 4.87
N ARG A 89 -12.78 -0.38 5.85
CA ARG A 89 -14.01 0.23 6.36
C ARG A 89 -14.73 1.06 5.29
N ASN A 90 -13.99 1.84 4.52
CA ASN A 90 -14.56 2.65 3.44
C ASN A 90 -15.17 1.78 2.34
N GLU A 91 -14.52 0.66 1.98
CA GLU A 91 -15.05 -0.31 1.03
C GLU A 91 -16.34 -0.96 1.52
N GLN A 92 -16.42 -1.33 2.81
CA GLN A 92 -17.64 -1.86 3.40
C GLN A 92 -18.80 -0.86 3.37
N LEU A 93 -18.53 0.41 3.69
CA LEU A 93 -19.51 1.48 3.60
C LEU A 93 -19.94 1.68 2.14
N LEU A 94 -18.99 1.74 1.21
CA LEU A 94 -19.28 1.89 -0.21
C LEU A 94 -20.15 0.74 -0.72
N ASN A 95 -19.86 -0.51 -0.35
CA ASN A 95 -20.66 -1.67 -0.72
C ASN A 95 -22.07 -1.64 -0.11
N THR A 96 -22.23 -1.05 1.08
CA THR A 96 -23.55 -0.90 1.72
C THR A 96 -24.41 0.14 1.02
N TYR A 97 -23.81 1.23 0.54
CA TYR A 97 -24.51 2.32 -0.15
C TYR A 97 -24.44 2.21 -1.69
N SER A 98 -23.72 1.22 -2.21
CA SER A 98 -23.65 0.89 -3.62
C SER A 98 -25.06 0.51 -4.09
N PRO A 99 -25.57 1.12 -5.16
CA PRO A 99 -26.77 0.62 -5.83
C PRO A 99 -26.58 -0.86 -6.13
N ARG A 100 -27.61 -1.66 -5.86
CA ARG A 100 -27.66 -3.10 -6.10
C ARG A 100 -27.04 -3.45 -7.46
N THR A 101 -25.88 -4.10 -7.44
CA THR A 101 -25.29 -4.84 -8.56
C THR A 101 -25.68 -6.31 -8.52
N GLU A 102 -26.73 -6.66 -7.75
CA GLU A 102 -27.38 -7.95 -7.92
C GLU A 102 -28.09 -7.94 -9.28
N PRO A 103 -27.84 -8.93 -10.16
CA PRO A 103 -28.66 -9.09 -11.35
C PRO A 103 -30.12 -9.18 -10.90
N ALA A 104 -30.99 -8.38 -11.52
CA ALA A 104 -32.41 -8.37 -11.18
C ALA A 104 -32.93 -9.81 -11.12
N ASP A 105 -33.58 -10.15 -10.00
CA ASP A 105 -34.06 -11.51 -9.76
C ASP A 105 -34.97 -11.90 -10.93
N GLN A 106 -34.68 -13.03 -11.58
CA GLN A 106 -35.34 -13.43 -12.82
C GLN A 106 -36.87 -13.52 -12.60
N GLY A 107 -37.29 -13.86 -11.37
CA GLY A 107 -38.69 -13.88 -10.96
C GLY A 107 -39.37 -12.51 -10.91
N ASP A 108 -38.63 -11.45 -10.53
CA ASP A 108 -39.16 -10.08 -10.57
C ASP A 108 -39.35 -9.62 -12.02
N ILE A 109 -38.40 -9.96 -12.90
CA ILE A 109 -38.50 -9.65 -14.34
C ILE A 109 -39.74 -10.31 -14.94
N ASP A 110 -39.94 -11.61 -14.67
CA ASP A 110 -41.06 -12.37 -15.20
C ASP A 110 -42.41 -11.86 -14.65
N TYR A 111 -42.47 -11.51 -13.37
CA TYR A 111 -43.65 -10.90 -12.75
C TYR A 111 -44.05 -9.59 -13.44
N TRP A 112 -43.09 -8.69 -13.67
CA TRP A 112 -43.35 -7.40 -14.32
C TRP A 112 -43.70 -7.55 -15.80
N GLN A 113 -43.09 -8.49 -16.52
CA GLN A 113 -43.48 -8.80 -17.91
C GLN A 113 -44.92 -9.29 -18.00
N THR A 114 -45.36 -10.11 -17.04
CA THR A 114 -46.74 -10.61 -16.98
C THR A 114 -47.72 -9.47 -16.72
N LYS A 115 -47.37 -8.58 -15.77
CA LYS A 115 -48.16 -7.39 -15.44
C LYS A 115 -48.31 -6.42 -16.61
N ILE A 116 -47.25 -6.19 -17.39
CA ILE A 116 -47.29 -5.34 -18.58
C ILE A 116 -48.22 -5.95 -19.64
N ARG A 117 -48.12 -7.25 -19.87
CA ARG A 117 -48.96 -7.96 -20.84
C ARG A 117 -50.45 -7.90 -20.48
N GLU A 118 -50.79 -8.01 -19.20
CA GLU A 118 -52.17 -7.82 -18.71
C GLU A 118 -52.71 -6.41 -18.98
N LEU A 119 -51.88 -5.39 -18.76
CA LEU A 119 -52.27 -3.99 -18.97
C LEU A 119 -52.45 -3.66 -20.45
N GLU A 120 -51.61 -4.22 -21.33
CA GLU A 120 -51.75 -4.06 -22.79
C GLU A 120 -53.01 -4.73 -23.33
N THR A 121 -53.47 -5.83 -22.73
CA THR A 121 -54.74 -6.48 -23.12
C THR A 121 -56.00 -5.78 -22.59
N GLN A 122 -55.85 -4.80 -21.70
CA GLN A 122 -56.96 -4.01 -21.13
C GLN A 122 -57.15 -2.65 -21.81
N GLN A 123 -56.30 -2.29 -22.78
CA GLN A 123 -56.50 -1.15 -23.70
C GLN A 123 -57.15 -1.60 -25.00
#